data_AF-A0A1C6LHI6-F1
#
_entry.id   AF-A0A1C6LHI6-F1
#
_cell.length_a   1.000
_cell.length_b   1.000
_cell.length_c   1.000
_cell.angle_alpha   90.00
_cell.angle_beta   90.00
_cell.angle_gamma   90.00
#
_symmetry.space_group_name_H-M   'P 1'
#
loop_
_entity.id
_entity.type
_entity.pdbx_description
1 polymer ?
#
loop_
_entity_poly.entity_id
_entity_poly.type
_entity_poly.pdbx_seq_one_letter_code
_entity_poly.pdbx_strand_id
1 'polypeptide(L)'
;MRTRSALLTIATLSAALVACGTEGGGTVESGSSTAAQAGSSAPAGTTKASLPVPGPDGSYEQTWKRATADTTCDQFRQQMTPEERWVMAAELLTDERGDGAEAPAQQEISRFETDLNVACQDTSTAESVMTEVGSTLYLLDQTYKP
;
A
#
# COMPACT_ATOMS: atom_id res chain seq x y z
N MET A 1 26.45 -4.65 48.73
CA MET A 1 26.02 -3.25 48.62
C MET A 1 24.96 -3.16 47.52
N ARG A 2 23.76 -2.68 47.89
CA ARG A 2 22.70 -2.03 47.07
C ARG A 2 22.16 -2.74 45.81
N THR A 3 21.07 -3.47 46.06
CA THR A 3 19.80 -3.50 45.33
C THR A 3 19.51 -2.33 44.38
N ARG A 4 18.89 -2.61 43.21
CA ARG A 4 17.49 -2.25 42.90
C ARG A 4 17.03 -2.71 41.50
N SER A 5 15.93 -3.46 41.52
CA SER A 5 15.03 -3.77 40.42
C SER A 5 14.48 -2.52 39.74
N ALA A 6 14.18 -2.62 38.44
CA ALA A 6 13.20 -1.77 37.78
C ALA A 6 12.32 -2.65 36.87
N LEU A 7 11.17 -3.06 37.40
CA LEU A 7 10.01 -3.45 36.60
C LEU A 7 9.52 -2.18 35.89
N LEU A 8 9.43 -2.21 34.56
CA LEU A 8 8.69 -1.19 33.82
C LEU A 8 7.32 -1.76 33.45
N THR A 9 6.35 -1.39 34.27
CA THR A 9 4.92 -1.63 34.12
C THR A 9 4.42 -0.88 32.88
N ILE A 10 4.02 -1.60 31.83
CA ILE A 10 3.25 -0.97 30.74
C ILE A 10 1.77 -1.11 31.11
N ALA A 11 1.18 0.04 31.43
CA ALA A 11 -0.19 0.21 31.84
C ALA A 11 -1.15 -0.27 30.74
N THR A 12 -2.05 -1.17 31.12
CA THR A 12 -3.30 -1.47 30.41
C THR A 12 -4.15 -0.21 30.31
N LEU A 13 -4.27 0.37 29.12
CA LEU A 13 -5.34 1.34 28.84
C LEU A 13 -6.65 0.57 28.60
N SER A 14 -7.48 0.55 29.64
CA SER A 14 -8.90 0.27 29.51
C SER A 14 -9.61 1.51 28.98
N ALA A 15 -10.21 1.43 27.79
CA ALA A 15 -11.28 2.33 27.38
C ALA A 15 -12.57 1.52 27.35
N ALA A 16 -13.50 1.89 28.24
CA ALA A 16 -14.83 1.32 28.36
C ALA A 16 -15.87 2.18 27.63
N LEU A 17 -17.05 1.56 27.40
CA LEU A 17 -18.36 2.12 27.00
C LEU A 17 -18.53 2.28 25.48
N VAL A 18 -19.59 1.76 24.83
CA VAL A 18 -21.02 1.76 25.20
C VAL A 18 -21.70 0.49 24.68
N ALA A 19 -22.41 -0.22 25.56
CA ALA A 19 -23.50 -1.11 25.17
C ALA A 19 -24.79 -0.27 25.15
N CYS A 20 -25.46 -0.20 24.00
CA CYS A 20 -26.85 0.21 23.92
C CYS A 20 -27.62 -0.93 23.24
N GLY A 21 -28.69 -1.36 23.90
CA GLY A 21 -29.42 -2.60 23.62
C GLY A 21 -30.17 -2.62 22.29
N THR A 22 -30.51 -3.82 21.86
CA THR A 22 -31.44 -4.04 20.76
C THR A 22 -32.59 -4.90 21.28
N GLU A 23 -33.64 -4.24 21.76
CA GLU A 23 -34.98 -4.82 21.89
C GLU A 23 -35.76 -4.40 20.65
N GLY A 24 -36.50 -5.34 20.06
CA GLY A 24 -36.94 -5.27 18.68
C GLY A 24 -38.12 -4.34 18.37
N GLY A 25 -38.43 -4.31 17.07
CA GLY A 25 -39.76 -4.01 16.54
C GLY A 25 -39.92 -2.62 15.92
N GLY A 26 -40.36 -2.60 14.65
CA GLY A 26 -41.04 -1.44 14.08
C GLY A 26 -40.44 -0.87 12.80
N THR A 27 -41.09 -1.19 11.70
CA THR A 27 -41.12 -0.49 10.40
C THR A 27 -41.09 1.04 10.49
N VAL A 28 -40.39 1.73 9.57
CA VAL A 28 -40.97 2.61 8.51
C VAL A 28 -39.87 3.23 7.60
N GLU A 29 -40.35 3.66 6.43
CA GLU A 29 -39.72 4.05 5.18
C GLU A 29 -38.72 5.22 5.14
N SER A 30 -38.04 5.28 3.98
CA SER A 30 -37.55 6.45 3.24
C SER A 30 -36.19 7.06 3.59
N GLY A 31 -35.20 6.76 2.74
CA GLY A 31 -33.98 7.57 2.55
C GLY A 31 -32.68 6.77 2.46
N SER A 32 -32.48 5.93 1.44
CA SER A 32 -31.21 5.21 1.25
C SER A 32 -30.13 6.13 0.66
N SER A 33 -29.49 6.93 1.52
CA SER A 33 -28.08 7.29 1.36
C SER A 33 -27.27 6.31 2.21
N THR A 34 -26.97 5.14 1.65
CA THR A 34 -26.17 4.13 2.37
C THR A 34 -24.70 4.40 2.11
N ALA A 35 -24.06 5.08 3.06
CA ALA A 35 -22.63 5.01 3.26
C ALA A 35 -22.20 3.55 3.37
N ALA A 36 -21.20 3.15 2.58
CA ALA A 36 -20.67 1.80 2.55
C ALA A 36 -20.22 1.35 3.95
N GLN A 37 -20.86 0.30 4.46
CA GLN A 37 -20.41 -0.40 5.65
C GLN A 37 -19.20 -1.27 5.29
N ALA A 38 -18.05 -0.93 5.88
CA ALA A 38 -16.93 -1.86 6.03
C ALA A 38 -17.40 -3.03 6.91
N GLY A 39 -17.80 -4.12 6.27
CA GLY A 39 -18.04 -5.40 6.90
C GLY A 39 -17.06 -6.42 6.31
N SER A 40 -16.00 -6.75 7.03
CA SER A 40 -15.27 -8.00 6.80
C SER A 40 -14.59 -8.44 8.08
N SER A 41 -15.39 -9.11 8.92
CA SER A 41 -14.87 -10.10 9.86
C SER A 41 -14.50 -11.34 9.06
N ALA A 42 -13.21 -11.60 8.87
CA ALA A 42 -12.70 -12.89 8.42
C ALA A 42 -11.71 -13.45 9.47
N PRO A 43 -11.76 -14.75 9.80
CA PRO A 43 -10.96 -15.35 10.86
C PRO A 43 -9.50 -15.49 10.44
N ALA A 44 -8.62 -15.46 11.44
CA ALA A 44 -7.17 -15.60 11.33
C ALA A 44 -6.76 -16.90 10.60
N GLY A 45 -6.45 -16.78 9.32
CA GLY A 45 -5.62 -17.69 8.54
C GLY A 45 -4.68 -16.81 7.73
N THR A 46 -3.42 -17.22 7.59
CA THR A 46 -2.37 -16.47 6.90
C THR A 46 -2.75 -16.20 5.44
N THR A 47 -3.51 -15.14 5.18
CA THR A 47 -3.80 -14.64 3.86
C THR A 47 -2.55 -13.95 3.35
N LYS A 48 -1.97 -14.52 2.28
CA LYS A 48 -1.11 -13.76 1.37
C LYS A 48 -1.79 -12.42 1.16
N ALA A 49 -1.13 -11.31 1.51
CA ALA A 49 -1.69 -9.98 1.31
C ALA A 49 -2.22 -9.91 -0.14
N SER A 50 -3.52 -9.65 -0.28
CA SER A 50 -4.13 -9.55 -1.60
C SER A 50 -3.51 -8.34 -2.29
N LEU A 51 -3.09 -8.51 -3.55
CA LEU A 51 -2.59 -7.38 -4.34
C LEU A 51 -3.70 -6.33 -4.50
N PRO A 52 -3.34 -5.03 -4.60
CA PRO A 52 -4.29 -3.97 -4.89
C PRO A 52 -5.13 -4.31 -6.14
N VAL A 53 -6.42 -3.98 -6.07
CA VAL A 53 -7.36 -4.15 -7.19
C VAL A 53 -7.48 -2.80 -7.90
N PRO A 54 -7.38 -2.76 -9.23
CA PRO A 54 -7.53 -1.50 -9.95
C PRO A 54 -8.98 -0.99 -9.85
N GLY A 55 -9.12 0.33 -9.85
CA GLY A 55 -10.38 1.04 -10.00
C GLY A 55 -11.02 0.84 -11.38
N PRO A 56 -12.22 1.39 -11.59
CA PRO A 56 -13.00 1.22 -12.81
C PRO A 56 -12.33 1.83 -14.06
N ASP A 57 -11.40 2.76 -13.88
CA ASP A 57 -10.58 3.37 -14.93
C ASP A 57 -9.24 2.65 -15.16
N GLY A 58 -8.99 1.54 -14.45
CA GLY A 58 -7.74 0.79 -14.53
C GLY A 58 -6.61 1.37 -13.66
N SER A 59 -6.83 2.49 -12.97
CA SER A 59 -5.86 3.08 -12.04
C SER A 59 -5.85 2.33 -10.71
N TYR A 60 -4.75 2.43 -9.97
CA TYR A 60 -4.66 1.89 -8.62
C TYR A 60 -4.73 3.03 -7.60
N GLU A 61 -5.42 2.84 -6.48
CA GLU A 61 -5.49 3.86 -5.44
C GLU A 61 -4.14 3.96 -4.70
N GLN A 62 -3.46 5.10 -4.87
CA GLN A 62 -2.20 5.40 -4.20
C GLN A 62 -2.44 6.15 -2.89
N THR A 63 -2.13 5.52 -1.76
CA THR A 63 -2.26 6.14 -0.42
C THR A 63 -1.00 6.89 0.00
N TRP A 64 0.11 6.70 -0.73
CA TRP A 64 1.34 7.44 -0.50
C TRP A 64 1.13 8.93 -0.77
N LYS A 65 1.41 9.75 0.24
CA LYS A 65 1.02 11.18 0.24
C LYS A 65 1.92 12.07 -0.63
N ARG A 66 3.03 11.55 -1.13
CA ARG A 66 3.98 12.31 -1.97
C ARG A 66 3.85 11.87 -3.41
N ALA A 67 4.12 12.81 -4.32
CA ALA A 67 4.21 12.47 -5.73
C ALA A 67 5.33 11.46 -5.96
N THR A 68 5.13 10.54 -6.91
CA THR A 68 6.13 9.56 -7.32
C THR A 68 7.44 10.23 -7.77
N ALA A 69 7.35 11.37 -8.46
CA ALA A 69 8.49 12.17 -8.90
C ALA A 69 9.34 12.79 -7.76
N ASP A 70 8.74 12.97 -6.57
CA ASP A 70 9.43 13.51 -5.39
C ASP A 70 9.83 12.43 -4.38
N THR A 71 9.45 11.18 -4.65
CA THR A 71 9.73 10.06 -3.75
C THR A 71 11.12 9.52 -4.06
N THR A 72 11.96 9.40 -3.03
CA THR A 72 13.31 8.84 -3.18
C THR A 72 13.34 7.34 -2.90
N CYS A 73 14.40 6.65 -3.33
CA CYS A 73 14.64 5.25 -2.99
C CYS A 73 14.58 4.96 -1.49
N ASP A 74 15.13 5.84 -0.64
CA ASP A 74 15.06 5.64 0.82
C ASP A 74 13.62 5.72 1.35
N GLN A 75 12.82 6.66 0.85
CA GLN A 75 11.40 6.78 1.22
C GLN A 75 10.60 5.57 0.74
N PHE A 76 10.81 5.16 -0.51
CA PHE A 76 10.19 3.97 -1.09
C PHE A 76 10.49 2.73 -0.26
N ARG A 77 11.73 2.52 0.18
CA ARG A 77 12.12 1.33 0.95
C ARG A 77 11.69 1.37 2.41
N GLN A 78 11.84 2.51 3.06
CA GLN A 78 11.75 2.62 4.52
C GLN A 78 10.39 3.10 5.02
N GLN A 79 9.63 3.84 4.20
CA GLN A 79 8.43 4.54 4.66
C GLN A 79 7.15 4.00 4.02
N MET A 80 7.22 3.55 2.77
CA MET A 80 6.06 3.01 2.08
C MET A 80 5.72 1.59 2.55
N THR A 81 4.44 1.30 2.65
CA THR A 81 3.96 -0.09 2.85
C THR A 81 4.22 -0.94 1.60
N PRO A 82 4.19 -2.28 1.71
CA PRO A 82 4.28 -3.15 0.54
C PRO A 82 3.24 -2.84 -0.53
N GLU A 83 2.00 -2.52 -0.13
CA GLU A 83 0.91 -2.16 -1.04
C GLU A 83 1.22 -0.85 -1.77
N GLU A 84 1.65 0.19 -1.05
CA GLU A 84 2.01 1.48 -1.64
C GLU A 84 3.16 1.34 -2.64
N ARG A 85 4.19 0.53 -2.30
CA ARG A 85 5.30 0.25 -3.22
C ARG A 85 4.83 -0.42 -4.50
N TRP A 86 3.92 -1.39 -4.37
CA TRP A 86 3.37 -2.11 -5.50
C TRP A 86 2.56 -1.17 -6.41
N VAL A 87 1.71 -0.30 -5.83
CA VAL A 87 0.95 0.68 -6.60
C VAL A 87 1.88 1.66 -7.31
N MET A 88 2.94 2.14 -6.66
CA MET A 88 3.91 3.02 -7.30
C MET A 88 4.65 2.34 -8.44
N ALA A 89 4.99 1.06 -8.31
CA ALA A 89 5.56 0.28 -9.39
C ALA A 89 4.60 0.14 -10.58
N ALA A 90 3.29 -0.02 -10.31
CA ALA A 90 2.25 -0.05 -11.34
C ALA A 90 2.17 1.28 -12.09
N GLU A 91 2.15 2.39 -11.35
CA GLU A 91 2.11 3.75 -11.91
C GLU A 91 3.33 4.00 -12.79
N LEU A 92 4.54 3.79 -12.27
CA LEU A 92 5.79 3.96 -13.02
C LEU A 92 5.82 3.12 -14.30
N LEU A 93 5.47 1.84 -14.21
CA LEU A 93 5.48 0.97 -15.38
C LEU A 93 4.42 1.36 -16.42
N THR A 94 3.27 1.84 -15.97
CA THR A 94 2.20 2.34 -16.86
C THR A 94 2.65 3.62 -17.57
N ASP A 95 3.23 4.57 -16.83
CA ASP A 95 3.77 5.82 -17.36
C ASP A 95 4.86 5.56 -18.41
N GLU A 96 5.79 4.63 -18.14
CA GLU A 96 6.87 4.26 -19.08
C GLU A 96 6.37 3.59 -20.37
N ARG A 97 5.24 2.85 -20.30
CA ARG A 97 4.60 2.28 -21.48
C ARG A 97 3.83 3.33 -22.30
N GLY A 98 3.37 4.39 -21.64
CA GLY A 98 2.70 5.52 -22.24
C GLY A 98 1.20 5.30 -22.51
N ASP A 99 0.52 6.41 -22.81
CA ASP A 99 -0.93 6.43 -23.02
C ASP A 99 -1.37 5.49 -24.15
N GLY A 100 -2.37 4.65 -23.86
CA GLY A 100 -2.96 3.73 -24.83
C GLY A 100 -2.22 2.39 -24.99
N ALA A 101 -1.13 2.17 -24.25
CA ALA A 101 -0.52 0.85 -24.14
C ALA A 101 -1.40 -0.13 -23.36
N GLU A 102 -1.16 -1.43 -23.55
CA GLU A 102 -1.79 -2.46 -22.72
C GLU A 102 -1.34 -2.32 -21.27
N ALA A 103 -2.32 -2.29 -20.36
CA ALA A 103 -2.08 -2.20 -18.93
C ALA A 103 -1.17 -3.36 -18.46
N PRO A 104 -0.14 -3.10 -17.65
CA PRO A 104 0.76 -4.15 -17.20
C PRO A 104 0.03 -5.21 -16.37
N ALA A 105 0.36 -6.48 -16.62
CA ALA A 105 -0.17 -7.58 -15.83
C ALA A 105 0.35 -7.46 -14.39
N GLN A 106 -0.46 -7.89 -13.41
CA GLN A 106 -0.08 -7.80 -11.99
C GLN A 106 1.27 -8.49 -11.68
N GLN A 107 1.59 -9.56 -12.41
CA GLN A 107 2.86 -10.26 -12.23
C GLN A 107 4.06 -9.45 -12.75
N GLU A 108 3.89 -8.67 -13.83
CA GLU A 108 4.91 -7.75 -14.33
C GLU A 108 5.13 -6.62 -13.33
N ILE A 109 4.06 -6.07 -12.76
CA ILE A 109 4.12 -5.04 -11.71
C ILE A 109 4.86 -5.57 -10.48
N SER A 110 4.51 -6.75 -9.98
CA SER A 110 5.21 -7.35 -8.83
C SER A 110 6.70 -7.59 -9.10
N ARG A 111 7.06 -7.97 -10.33
CA ARG A 111 8.47 -8.13 -10.71
C ARG A 111 9.17 -6.78 -10.75
N PHE A 112 8.54 -5.77 -11.35
CA PHE A 112 9.09 -4.41 -11.41
C PHE A 112 9.27 -3.80 -10.01
N GLU A 113 8.31 -4.00 -9.09
CA GLU A 113 8.45 -3.60 -7.68
C GLU A 113 9.65 -4.26 -7.01
N THR A 114 9.88 -5.55 -7.26
CA THR A 114 11.05 -6.27 -6.73
C THR A 114 12.35 -5.67 -7.28
N ASP A 115 12.42 -5.40 -8.57
CA ASP A 115 13.62 -4.86 -9.21
C ASP A 115 13.89 -3.41 -8.80
N LEU A 116 12.85 -2.58 -8.61
CA LEU A 116 12.95 -1.26 -7.97
C LEU A 116 13.53 -1.37 -6.55
N ASN A 117 13.04 -2.32 -5.76
CA ASN A 117 13.50 -2.53 -4.40
C ASN A 117 14.96 -2.97 -4.36
N VAL A 118 15.40 -3.79 -5.33
CA VAL A 118 16.82 -4.16 -5.52
C VAL A 118 17.66 -2.95 -5.94
N ALA A 119 17.21 -2.15 -6.91
CA ALA A 119 17.93 -0.96 -7.35
C ALA A 119 18.15 0.03 -6.20
N CYS A 120 17.13 0.21 -5.34
CA CYS A 120 17.19 1.08 -4.18
C CYS A 120 17.97 0.50 -2.98
N GLN A 121 18.54 -0.72 -3.06
CA GLN A 121 19.33 -1.28 -1.97
C GLN A 121 20.68 -0.59 -1.78
N ASP A 122 21.24 0.00 -2.84
CA ASP A 122 22.52 0.69 -2.77
C ASP A 122 22.36 2.06 -2.08
N THR A 123 23.15 2.30 -1.03
CA THR A 123 23.13 3.59 -0.31
C THR A 123 23.48 4.79 -1.17
N SER A 124 24.21 4.60 -2.28
CA SER A 124 24.51 5.66 -3.24
C SER A 124 23.27 6.13 -4.02
N THR A 125 22.24 5.28 -4.13
CA THR A 125 20.97 5.59 -4.78
C THR A 125 19.90 6.09 -3.81
N ALA A 126 20.20 6.21 -2.52
CA ALA A 126 19.21 6.52 -1.49
C ALA A 126 18.41 7.82 -1.77
N GLU A 127 19.07 8.82 -2.37
CA GLU A 127 18.47 10.11 -2.74
C GLU A 127 17.99 10.15 -4.21
N SER A 128 18.23 9.11 -5.00
CA SER A 128 17.67 9.01 -6.35
C SER A 128 16.15 8.95 -6.29
N VAL A 129 15.50 9.73 -7.15
CA VAL A 129 14.04 9.77 -7.24
C VAL A 129 13.51 8.55 -8.00
N MET A 130 12.35 8.05 -7.57
CA MET A 130 11.78 6.80 -8.07
C MET A 130 11.47 6.84 -9.57
N THR A 131 11.12 8.00 -10.13
CA THR A 131 10.95 8.15 -11.58
C THR A 131 12.22 7.83 -12.34
N GLU A 132 13.38 8.38 -11.94
CA GLU A 132 14.66 8.14 -12.64
C GLU A 132 15.08 6.67 -12.53
N VAL A 133 14.89 6.08 -11.35
CA VAL A 133 15.20 4.66 -11.10
C VAL A 133 14.30 3.76 -11.93
N GLY A 134 13.00 4.05 -11.96
CA GLY A 134 12.00 3.34 -12.77
C GLY A 134 12.30 3.41 -14.27
N SER A 135 12.53 4.62 -14.80
CA SER A 135 12.91 4.80 -16.21
C SER A 135 14.18 4.04 -16.54
N THR A 136 15.18 4.09 -15.67
CA THR A 136 16.45 3.37 -15.89
C THR A 136 16.22 1.87 -15.94
N LEU A 137 15.45 1.29 -15.02
CA LEU A 137 15.13 -0.13 -15.03
C LEU A 137 14.33 -0.55 -16.27
N TYR A 138 13.32 0.23 -16.65
CA TYR A 138 12.52 -0.04 -17.85
C TYR A 138 13.37 -0.01 -19.14
N LEU A 139 14.33 0.91 -19.22
CA LEU A 139 15.25 0.98 -20.37
C LEU A 139 16.24 -0.19 -20.39
N LEU A 140 16.72 -0.63 -19.23
CA LEU A 140 17.70 -1.72 -19.11
C LEU A 140 17.09 -3.10 -19.39
N ASP A 141 15.86 -3.35 -18.93
CA ASP A 141 15.18 -4.63 -19.14
C ASP A 141 14.03 -4.51 -20.16
N GLN A 142 14.31 -4.99 -21.38
CA GLN A 142 13.35 -4.97 -22.48
C GLN A 142 12.11 -5.85 -22.24
N THR A 143 12.12 -6.73 -21.24
CA THR A 143 10.96 -7.59 -20.93
C THR A 143 9.78 -6.81 -20.34
N TYR A 144 9.98 -5.55 -19.93
CA TYR A 144 8.91 -4.69 -19.47
C TYR A 144 8.17 -3.95 -20.59
N LYS A 145 8.69 -4.01 -21.81
CA LYS A 145 8.03 -3.42 -22.98
C LYS A 145 6.88 -4.32 -23.46
N PRO A 146 5.75 -3.74 -23.88
CA PRO A 146 4.61 -4.49 -24.40
C PRO A 146 4.92 -5.22 -25.71
#